data_AF-A0A8T5KPY6-F1
#
_entry.id   AF-A0A8T5KPY6-F1
#
_cell.length_a   1.000
_cell.length_b   1.000
_cell.length_c   1.000
_cell.angle_alpha   90.00
_cell.angle_beta   90.00
_cell.angle_gamma   90.00
#
_symmetry.space_group_name_H-M   'P 1'
#
loop_
_entity.id
_entity.type
_entity.pdbx_description
1 polymer ?
#
loop_
_entity_poly.entity_id
_entity_poly.type
_entity_poly.pdbx_seq_one_letter_code
_entity_poly.pdbx_strand_id
1 'polypeptide(L)' 'MSRNKPLGKKLKLISRAKRRPAPRWADIKKFGLKRARTRRVRVRTKHWRRGRLKV' A
#
# COMPACT_ATOMS: atom_id res chain seq x y z
N MET A 1 -6.99 14.84 -19.67
CA MET A 1 -6.41 13.63 -20.30
C MET A 1 -6.06 12.53 -19.28
N SER A 2 -7.05 11.73 -18.85
CA SER A 2 -6.83 10.55 -17.99
C SER A 2 -6.39 9.31 -18.78
N ARG A 3 -6.85 9.22 -20.04
CA ARG A 3 -6.74 8.05 -20.92
C ARG A 3 -5.33 7.85 -21.47
N ASN A 4 -4.69 8.91 -21.95
CA ASN A 4 -3.41 8.83 -22.67
C ASN A 4 -2.25 9.13 -21.71
N LYS A 5 -1.83 8.13 -20.93
CA LYS A 5 -0.67 8.21 -20.05
C LYS A 5 0.51 7.43 -20.67
N PRO A 6 1.74 7.99 -20.67
CA PRO A 6 2.93 7.24 -21.05
C PRO A 6 3.05 5.94 -20.23
N LEU A 7 3.64 4.90 -20.82
CA LEU A 7 3.75 3.58 -20.19
C LEU A 7 4.37 3.64 -18.78
N GLY A 8 5.47 4.37 -18.61
CA GLY A 8 6.12 4.54 -17.31
C GLY A 8 5.20 5.14 -16.25
N LYS A 9 4.34 6.10 -16.64
CA LYS A 9 3.34 6.68 -15.73
C LYS A 9 2.25 5.67 -15.38
N LYS A 10 1.83 4.83 -16.33
CA LYS A 10 0.85 3.75 -16.11
C LYS A 10 1.38 2.70 -15.13
N LEU A 11 2.61 2.25 -15.30
CA LEU A 11 3.26 1.29 -14.39
C LEU A 11 3.39 1.84 -12.97
N LYS A 12 3.80 3.11 -12.81
CA LYS A 12 3.88 3.77 -11.49
C LYS A 12 2.51 3.83 -10.81
N LEU A 13 1.43 4.13 -11.54
CA LEU A 13 0.08 4.14 -10.99
C LEU A 13 -0.39 2.74 -10.57
N ILE A 14 -0.16 1.72 -11.41
CA ILE A 14 -0.51 0.32 -11.09
C ILE A 14 0.23 -0.15 -9.84
N SER A 15 1.54 0.07 -9.76
CA SER A 15 2.36 -0.29 -8.61
C SER A 15 1.84 0.36 -7.31
N ARG A 16 1.46 1.65 -7.37
CA ARG A 16 0.91 2.36 -6.20
C ARG A 16 -0.49 1.87 -5.82
N ALA A 17 -1.34 1.55 -6.79
CA ALA A 17 -2.68 1.02 -6.55
C ALA A 17 -2.66 -0.39 -5.92
N LYS A 18 -1.63 -1.19 -6.21
CA LYS A 18 -1.44 -2.54 -5.63
C LYS A 18 -0.96 -2.53 -4.17
N ARG A 19 -0.57 -1.37 -3.60
CA ARG A 19 -0.13 -1.28 -2.20
C ARG A 19 -1.31 -1.51 -1.26
N ARG A 20 -1.27 -2.61 -0.50
CA ARG A 20 -2.28 -3.02 0.48
C ARG A 20 -1.66 -3.12 1.88
N PRO A 21 -2.49 -3.08 2.95
CA PRO A 21 -2.02 -3.39 4.30
C PRO A 21 -1.30 -4.74 4.34
N ALA A 22 -0.34 -4.87 5.25
CA ALA A 22 0.37 -6.13 5.43
C ALA A 22 -0.60 -7.24 5.89
N PRO A 23 -0.45 -8.47 5.36
CA PRO A 23 -1.25 -9.60 5.81
C PRO A 23 -0.86 -10.02 7.24
N ARG A 24 -1.79 -10.69 7.93
CA ARG A 24 -1.63 -11.06 9.35
C ARG A 24 -0.45 -11.98 9.63
N TRP A 25 -0.12 -12.88 8.69
CA TRP A 25 1.05 -13.75 8.84
C TRP A 25 2.37 -12.95 8.89
N ALA A 26 2.44 -11.81 8.20
CA ALA A 26 3.63 -10.96 8.22
C ALA A 26 3.79 -10.24 9.56
N ASP A 27 2.68 -9.87 10.21
CA ASP A 27 2.69 -9.35 11.58
C ASP A 27 3.20 -10.41 12.56
N ILE A 28 2.73 -11.65 12.42
CA ILE A 28 3.16 -12.78 13.28
C ILE A 28 4.65 -13.06 13.08
N LYS A 29 5.14 -13.10 11.83
CA LYS A 29 6.56 -13.31 11.53
C LYS A 29 7.46 -12.23 12.14
N LYS A 30 7.01 -10.97 12.16
CA LYS A 30 7.80 -9.84 12.67
C LYS A 30 7.74 -9.69 14.19
N PHE A 31 6.56 -9.83 14.78
CA PHE A 31 6.31 -9.49 16.19
C PHE A 31 6.10 -10.71 17.09
N GLY A 32 5.89 -11.90 16.53
CA GLY A 32 5.48 -13.10 17.26
C GLY A 32 3.99 -13.10 17.62
N LEU A 33 3.45 -14.27 17.98
CA LEU A 33 2.01 -14.48 18.21
C LEU A 33 1.41 -13.55 19.27
N LYS A 34 2.10 -13.30 20.39
CA LYS A 34 1.59 -12.46 21.48
C LYS A 34 1.46 -10.99 21.06
N ARG A 35 2.48 -10.43 20.42
CA ARG A 35 2.53 -9.00 20.06
C ARG A 35 1.80 -8.69 18.76
N ALA A 36 1.68 -9.64 17.83
CA ALA A 36 0.90 -9.46 16.60
C ALA A 36 -0.60 -9.28 16.84
N ARG A 37 -1.13 -9.62 18.04
CA ARG A 37 -2.53 -9.35 18.43
C ARG A 37 -2.83 -7.86 18.47
N THR A 38 -1.89 -7.06 18.97
CA THR A 38 -2.07 -5.61 19.19
C THR A 38 -1.24 -4.76 18.22
N ARG A 39 -0.08 -5.24 17.76
CA ARG A 39 0.80 -4.53 16.82
C ARG A 39 0.60 -5.02 15.39
N ARG A 40 0.64 -4.08 14.44
CA ARG A 40 0.59 -4.33 13.00
C ARG A 40 1.73 -3.63 12.29
N VAL A 41 2.22 -4.23 11.20
CA VAL A 41 3.15 -3.58 10.27
C VAL A 41 2.41 -2.43 9.60
N ARG A 42 2.83 -1.20 9.91
CA ARG A 42 2.21 0.00 9.33
C ARG A 42 2.59 0.11 7.85
N VAL A 43 1.58 0.05 6.99
CA VAL A 43 1.71 0.38 5.57
C VAL A 43 0.96 1.68 5.31
N ARG A 44 1.63 2.66 4.72
CA ARG A 44 1.00 3.95 4.35
C ARG A 44 0.25 3.79 3.03
N THR A 45 -1.05 3.56 3.10
CA THR A 45 -1.96 3.64 1.96
C THR A 45 -2.61 5.03 1.92
N LYS A 46 -2.60 5.69 0.75
CA LYS A 46 -3.26 6.99 0.58
C LYS A 46 -4.69 6.76 0.10
N HIS A 47 -5.64 7.46 0.71
CA HIS A 47 -7.02 7.49 0.23
C HIS A 47 -7.13 8.44 -0.97
N TRP A 48 -7.78 8.00 -2.05
CA TRP A 48 -7.85 8.73 -3.31
C TRP A 48 -8.49 10.13 -3.19
N ARG A 49 -9.52 10.29 -2.31
CA ARG A 49 -10.12 11.61 -2.01
C ARG A 49 -9.27 12.50 -1.09
N ARG A 50 -8.54 11.91 -0.14
CA ARG A 50 -7.90 12.67 0.96
C ARG A 50 -6.43 12.98 0.70
N GLY A 51 -5.80 12.32 -0.29
CA GLY A 51 -4.39 12.53 -0.59
C GLY A 51 -4.06 12.22 -2.04
N ARG A 52 -3.41 13.16 -2.72
CA ARG A 52 -2.99 12.99 -4.11
C ARG A 52 -1.75 12.09 -4.20
N LEU A 53 -1.72 11.23 -5.22
CA LEU A 53 -0.53 10.49 -5.64
C LEU A 53 0.31 11.44 -6.51
N LYS A 54 1.46 11.91 -6.00
CA LYS A 54 2.44 12.65 -6.81
C LYS A 54 3.15 11.67 -7.77
N VAL A 55 2.70 11.57 -9.02
CA VAL A 55 3.16 10.62 -10.05
C VAL A 55 3.41 11.31 -11.38
#